data_AF-A0A7U2LCA6-F1
#
_entry.id   AF-A0A7U2LCA6-F1
#
_cell.length_a   1.000
_cell.length_b   1.000
_cell.length_c   1.000
_cell.angle_alpha   90.00
_cell.angle_beta   90.00
_cell.angle_gamma   90.00
#
_symmetry.space_group_name_H-M   'P 1'
#
loop_
_entity.id
_entity.type
_entity.pdbx_description
1 polymer ?
#
loop_
_entity_poly.entity_id
_entity_poly.type
_entity_poly.pdbx_seq_one_letter_code
_entity_poly.pdbx_strand_id
1 'polypeptide(L)'
;MSEVADDISKHSRNLEQNVDSVSHAQGAESITDKQERIARQQDELLEQALNSDQQRQRGDLAKDIKLRSSYVQCVKNAGAVVPALMECNSQEYAYQDARLNAAYKRLLNRWPAEKKDRLKQEERDWIKWRDTLCKSNGALGGGQAEELEDTSCNLNATAQRAEELEKR
;
A
#
# COMPACT_ATOMS: atom_id res chain seq x y z
N MET A 1 68.70 -3.52 -39.20
CA MET A 1 67.55 -2.62 -39.46
C MET A 1 66.26 -3.35 -39.86
N SER A 2 66.29 -4.65 -40.22
CA SER A 2 65.10 -5.40 -40.66
C SER A 2 64.22 -5.94 -39.52
N GLU A 3 64.82 -6.24 -38.36
CA GLU A 3 64.14 -6.97 -37.27
C GLU A 3 63.14 -6.10 -36.48
N VAL A 4 63.42 -4.80 -36.38
CA VAL A 4 62.56 -3.81 -35.70
C VAL A 4 61.30 -3.50 -36.50
N ALA A 5 61.36 -3.59 -37.83
CA ALA A 5 60.21 -3.33 -38.71
C ALA A 5 59.17 -4.46 -38.68
N ASP A 6 59.64 -5.71 -38.57
CA ASP A 6 58.76 -6.89 -38.44
C ASP A 6 58.03 -6.93 -37.09
N ASP A 7 58.69 -6.47 -36.02
CA ASP A 7 58.11 -6.44 -34.69
C ASP A 7 57.00 -5.38 -34.57
N ILE A 8 57.19 -4.21 -35.21
CA ILE A 8 56.18 -3.16 -35.30
C ILE A 8 54.98 -3.62 -36.14
N SER A 9 55.20 -4.34 -37.24
CA SER A 9 54.11 -4.88 -38.08
C SER A 9 53.28 -5.96 -37.39
N LYS A 10 53.91 -6.79 -36.55
CA LYS A 10 53.21 -7.77 -35.71
C LYS A 10 52.46 -7.10 -34.56
N HIS A 11 53.03 -6.06 -33.97
CA HIS A 11 52.39 -5.30 -32.89
C HIS A 11 51.15 -4.54 -33.40
N SER A 12 51.21 -3.91 -34.59
CA SER A 12 50.04 -3.27 -35.20
C SER A 12 48.93 -4.26 -35.57
N ARG A 13 49.27 -5.44 -36.12
CA ARG A 13 48.26 -6.48 -36.41
C ARG A 13 47.59 -7.04 -35.16
N ASN A 14 48.33 -7.19 -34.05
CA ASN A 14 47.76 -7.57 -32.76
C ASN A 14 46.87 -6.47 -32.15
N LEU A 15 47.18 -5.19 -32.41
CA LEU A 15 46.33 -4.08 -31.99
C LEU A 15 45.02 -4.03 -32.78
N GLU A 16 45.05 -4.23 -34.11
CA GLU A 16 43.83 -4.28 -34.94
C GLU A 16 42.93 -5.47 -34.58
N GLN A 17 43.50 -6.66 -34.34
CA GLN A 17 42.74 -7.84 -33.89
C GLN A 17 42.16 -7.68 -32.47
N ASN A 18 42.80 -6.90 -31.59
CA ASN A 18 42.27 -6.56 -30.28
C ASN A 18 41.12 -5.53 -30.35
N VAL A 19 41.11 -4.64 -31.34
CA VAL A 19 40.01 -3.69 -31.55
C VAL A 19 38.75 -4.42 -32.08
N ASP A 20 38.91 -5.40 -32.96
CA ASP A 20 37.80 -6.22 -33.48
C ASP A 20 37.22 -7.18 -32.42
N SER A 21 38.02 -7.63 -31.45
CA SER A 21 37.55 -8.48 -30.35
C SER A 21 36.92 -7.71 -29.19
N VAL A 22 37.23 -6.42 -29.01
CA VAL A 22 36.50 -5.51 -28.10
C VAL A 22 35.10 -5.16 -28.65
N SER A 23 34.85 -5.34 -29.96
CA SER A 23 33.52 -5.19 -30.56
C SER A 23 32.51 -6.28 -30.15
N HIS A 24 32.91 -7.26 -29.33
CA HIS A 24 32.01 -8.24 -28.71
C HIS A 24 31.82 -8.00 -27.21
N ALA A 25 31.99 -6.75 -26.74
CA ALA A 25 31.43 -6.34 -25.47
C ALA A 25 29.90 -6.43 -25.57
N GLN A 26 29.32 -7.35 -24.80
CA GLN A 26 27.89 -7.46 -24.51
C GLN A 26 27.26 -6.06 -24.50
N GLY A 27 26.31 -5.82 -25.40
CA GLY A 27 25.79 -4.49 -25.69
C GLY A 27 25.54 -3.69 -24.42
N ALA A 28 26.30 -2.60 -24.25
CA ALA A 28 26.15 -1.71 -23.10
C ALA A 28 24.75 -1.11 -23.16
N GLU A 29 23.88 -1.71 -22.38
CA GLU A 29 22.48 -1.38 -22.31
C GLU A 29 22.28 0.10 -21.99
N SER A 30 21.53 0.81 -22.84
CA SER A 30 21.45 2.27 -22.79
C SER A 30 20.72 2.73 -21.52
N ILE A 31 20.93 3.98 -21.11
CA ILE A 31 20.21 4.56 -19.97
C ILE A 31 18.70 4.52 -20.21
N THR A 32 18.26 4.73 -21.46
CA THR A 32 16.85 4.66 -21.84
C THR A 32 16.31 3.25 -21.67
N ASP A 33 17.04 2.21 -22.10
CA ASP A 33 16.64 0.81 -21.90
C ASP A 33 16.51 0.47 -20.41
N LYS A 34 17.40 1.03 -19.57
CA LYS A 34 17.36 0.87 -18.11
C LYS A 34 16.13 1.53 -17.52
N GLN A 35 15.87 2.77 -17.92
CA GLN A 35 14.71 3.53 -17.48
C GLN A 35 13.40 2.83 -17.85
N GLU A 36 13.29 2.34 -19.09
CA GLU A 36 12.10 1.61 -19.53
C GLU A 36 11.89 0.31 -18.75
N ARG A 37 12.94 -0.45 -18.47
CA ARG A 37 12.79 -1.65 -17.63
C ARG A 37 12.36 -1.33 -16.22
N ILE A 38 12.93 -0.28 -15.61
CA ILE A 38 12.53 0.16 -14.28
C ILE A 38 11.07 0.58 -14.27
N ALA A 39 10.62 1.34 -15.28
CA ALA A 39 9.23 1.74 -15.41
C ALA A 39 8.30 0.53 -15.53
N ARG A 40 8.62 -0.44 -16.40
CA ARG A 40 7.83 -1.70 -16.53
C ARG A 40 7.77 -2.48 -15.21
N GLN A 41 8.90 -2.60 -14.52
CA GLN A 41 8.95 -3.28 -13.22
C GLN A 41 8.10 -2.55 -12.16
N GLN A 42 8.12 -1.21 -12.16
CA GLN A 42 7.29 -0.41 -11.26
C GLN A 42 5.79 -0.57 -11.57
N ASP A 43 5.41 -0.59 -12.85
CA ASP A 43 4.03 -0.83 -13.29
C ASP A 43 3.54 -2.21 -12.84
N GLU A 44 4.35 -3.26 -13.04
CA GLU A 44 4.04 -4.62 -12.57
C GLU A 44 3.85 -4.69 -11.05
N LEU A 45 4.72 -4.03 -10.27
CA LEU A 45 4.61 -3.97 -8.81
C LEU A 45 3.35 -3.22 -8.36
N LEU A 46 3.01 -2.12 -9.03
CA LEU A 46 1.80 -1.36 -8.76
C LEU A 46 0.54 -2.19 -9.05
N GLU A 47 0.50 -2.88 -10.19
CA GLU A 47 -0.62 -3.77 -10.52
C GLU A 47 -0.78 -4.90 -9.50
N GLN A 48 0.32 -5.51 -9.06
CA GLN A 48 0.27 -6.55 -8.03
C GLN A 48 -0.26 -6.00 -6.69
N ALA A 49 0.19 -4.81 -6.29
CA ALA A 49 -0.25 -4.16 -5.06
C ALA A 49 -1.76 -3.86 -5.08
N LEU A 50 -2.23 -3.22 -6.16
CA LEU A 50 -3.63 -2.81 -6.32
C LEU A 50 -4.59 -3.99 -6.47
N ASN A 51 -4.14 -5.11 -7.04
CA ASN A 51 -4.98 -6.31 -7.25
C ASN A 51 -4.83 -7.38 -6.15
N SER A 52 -4.10 -7.08 -5.08
CA SER A 52 -3.92 -8.00 -3.95
C SER A 52 -5.25 -8.35 -3.27
N ASP A 53 -5.32 -9.53 -2.65
CA ASP A 53 -6.50 -9.94 -1.87
C ASP A 53 -6.81 -8.94 -0.74
N GLN A 54 -5.77 -8.36 -0.13
CA GLN A 54 -5.91 -7.33 0.89
C GLN A 54 -6.61 -6.08 0.35
N GLN A 55 -6.20 -5.56 -0.82
CA GLN A 55 -6.87 -4.40 -1.41
C GLN A 55 -8.30 -4.70 -1.85
N ARG A 56 -8.56 -5.90 -2.38
CA ARG A 56 -9.93 -6.34 -2.69
C ARG A 56 -10.82 -6.36 -1.44
N GLN A 57 -10.33 -6.90 -0.32
CA GLN A 57 -11.05 -6.89 0.95
C GLN A 57 -11.30 -5.48 1.48
N ARG A 58 -10.33 -4.56 1.37
CA ARG A 58 -10.50 -3.14 1.73
C ARG A 58 -11.58 -2.46 0.88
N GLY A 59 -11.58 -2.72 -0.43
CA GLY A 59 -12.58 -2.21 -1.36
C GLY A 59 -13.97 -2.75 -1.06
N ASP A 60 -14.10 -4.06 -0.82
CA ASP A 60 -15.37 -4.70 -0.45
C ASP A 60 -15.92 -4.15 0.86
N LEU A 61 -15.04 -3.97 1.86
CA LEU A 61 -15.40 -3.34 3.12
C LEU A 61 -15.99 -1.93 2.90
N ALA A 62 -15.40 -1.13 2.02
CA ALA A 62 -15.81 0.26 1.81
C ALA A 62 -17.17 0.43 1.10
N LYS A 63 -17.61 -0.54 0.28
CA LYS A 63 -18.79 -0.41 -0.60
C LYS A 63 -20.08 -0.05 0.13
N ASP A 64 -20.30 -0.63 1.31
CA ASP A 64 -21.58 -0.55 2.01
C ASP A 64 -21.55 0.38 3.22
N ILE A 65 -20.42 1.05 3.48
CA ILE A 65 -20.25 1.88 4.68
C ILE A 65 -20.96 3.22 4.53
N LYS A 66 -21.78 3.54 5.53
CA LYS A 66 -22.44 4.83 5.64
C LYS A 66 -21.71 5.70 6.65
N LEU A 67 -20.98 6.68 6.14
CA LEU A 67 -20.31 7.71 6.93
C LEU A 67 -21.18 8.96 7.06
N ARG A 68 -20.88 9.82 8.04
CA ARG A 68 -21.66 11.05 8.26
C ARG A 68 -21.57 11.99 7.06
N SER A 69 -22.63 12.79 6.84
CA SER A 69 -22.61 13.84 5.82
C SER A 69 -21.48 14.86 6.03
N SER A 70 -21.09 15.11 7.29
CA SER A 70 -19.94 15.95 7.64
C SER A 70 -18.62 15.41 7.08
N TYR A 71 -18.43 14.08 7.06
CA TYR A 71 -17.26 13.46 6.44
C TYR A 71 -17.25 13.69 4.93
N VAL A 72 -18.37 13.45 4.26
CA VAL A 72 -18.51 13.66 2.81
C VAL A 72 -18.20 15.12 2.44
N GLN A 73 -18.69 16.08 3.22
CA GLN A 73 -18.41 17.49 3.01
C GLN A 73 -16.95 17.84 3.28
N CYS A 74 -16.33 17.24 4.30
CA CYS A 74 -14.91 17.40 4.60
C CYS A 74 -14.04 16.94 3.42
N VAL A 75 -14.26 15.71 2.94
CA VAL A 75 -13.53 15.14 1.79
C VAL A 75 -13.71 16.01 0.54
N LYS A 76 -14.93 16.48 0.27
CA LYS A 76 -15.19 17.41 -0.85
C LYS A 76 -14.40 18.71 -0.72
N ASN A 77 -14.28 19.25 0.48
CA ASN A 77 -13.57 20.51 0.75
C ASN A 77 -12.04 20.34 0.82
N ALA A 78 -11.54 19.13 1.06
CA ALA A 78 -10.12 18.85 1.17
C ALA A 78 -9.35 19.07 -0.14
N GLY A 79 -10.04 19.13 -1.30
CA GLY A 79 -9.42 19.49 -2.57
C GLY A 79 -8.28 18.56 -3.00
N ALA A 80 -8.40 17.27 -2.67
CA ALA A 80 -7.36 16.24 -2.89
C ALA A 80 -6.03 16.48 -2.15
N VAL A 81 -5.99 17.39 -1.17
CA VAL A 81 -4.82 17.59 -0.30
C VAL A 81 -4.77 16.45 0.72
N VAL A 82 -3.78 15.57 0.61
CA VAL A 82 -3.69 14.33 1.42
C VAL A 82 -3.72 14.60 2.93
N PRO A 83 -2.96 15.56 3.49
CA PRO A 83 -3.08 15.89 4.91
C PRO A 83 -4.50 16.31 5.33
N ALA A 84 -5.23 17.03 4.48
CA ALA A 84 -6.61 17.42 4.77
C ALA A 84 -7.58 16.23 4.69
N LEU A 85 -7.37 15.30 3.76
CA LEU A 85 -8.13 14.05 3.68
C LEU A 85 -7.89 13.16 4.91
N MET A 86 -6.64 13.07 5.36
CA MET A 86 -6.31 12.33 6.59
C MET A 86 -6.96 12.95 7.83
N GLU A 87 -7.06 14.28 7.91
CA GLU A 87 -7.80 14.94 8.98
C GLU A 87 -9.30 14.61 8.93
N CYS A 88 -9.91 14.58 7.73
CA CYS A 88 -11.29 14.11 7.58
C CYS A 88 -11.45 12.65 8.08
N ASN A 89 -10.51 11.78 7.73
CA ASN A 89 -10.50 10.39 8.19
C ASN A 89 -10.38 10.30 9.72
N SER A 90 -9.48 11.08 10.32
CA SER A 90 -9.27 11.13 11.77
C SER A 90 -10.54 11.54 12.52
N GLN A 91 -11.20 12.62 12.08
CA GLN A 91 -12.42 13.13 12.72
C GLN A 91 -13.59 12.16 12.60
N GLU A 92 -13.74 11.50 11.45
CA GLU A 92 -14.78 10.49 11.27
C GLU A 92 -14.46 9.23 12.06
N TYR A 93 -13.20 8.78 12.06
CA TYR A 93 -12.75 7.62 12.82
C TYR A 93 -13.05 7.80 14.31
N ALA A 94 -12.69 8.95 14.89
CA ALA A 94 -12.95 9.24 16.30
C ALA A 94 -14.45 9.15 16.65
N TYR A 95 -15.32 9.62 15.75
CA TYR A 95 -16.76 9.48 15.93
C TYR A 95 -17.23 8.03 15.86
N GLN A 96 -16.78 7.27 14.85
CA GLN A 96 -17.18 5.87 14.66
C GLN A 96 -16.64 4.97 15.78
N ASP A 97 -15.43 5.24 16.29
CA ASP A 97 -14.87 4.55 17.44
C ASP A 97 -15.67 4.83 18.72
N ALA A 98 -16.05 6.09 18.96
CA ALA A 98 -16.92 6.43 20.09
C ALA A 98 -18.27 5.71 19.99
N ARG A 99 -18.85 5.64 18.79
CA ARG A 99 -20.10 4.92 18.49
C ARG A 99 -19.96 3.42 18.75
N LEU A 100 -18.89 2.79 18.25
CA LEU A 100 -18.56 1.38 18.50
C LEU A 100 -18.48 1.11 20.00
N ASN A 101 -17.68 1.90 20.72
CA ASN A 101 -17.46 1.73 22.14
C ASN A 101 -18.75 1.93 22.97
N ALA A 102 -19.65 2.83 22.56
CA ALA A 102 -20.95 3.00 23.18
C ALA A 102 -21.83 1.76 23.00
N ALA A 103 -21.89 1.19 21.78
CA ALA A 103 -22.63 -0.04 21.50
C ALA A 103 -22.07 -1.22 22.28
N TYR A 104 -20.75 -1.39 22.29
CA TYR A 104 -20.06 -2.42 23.06
C TYR A 104 -20.39 -2.34 24.57
N LYS A 105 -20.29 -1.16 25.18
CA LYS A 105 -20.63 -0.94 26.60
C LYS A 105 -22.10 -1.25 26.89
N ARG A 106 -23.02 -0.87 25.99
CA ARG A 106 -24.45 -1.18 26.10
C ARG A 106 -24.69 -2.69 26.14
N LEU A 107 -24.04 -3.45 25.26
CA LEU A 107 -24.15 -4.91 25.21
C LEU A 107 -23.57 -5.54 26.48
N LEU A 108 -22.40 -5.08 26.93
CA LEU A 108 -21.79 -5.54 28.17
C LEU A 108 -22.66 -5.28 29.41
N ASN A 109 -23.46 -4.21 29.44
CA ASN A 109 -24.34 -3.95 30.56
C ASN A 109 -25.61 -4.82 30.54
N ARG A 110 -26.11 -5.17 29.34
CA ARG A 110 -27.37 -5.90 29.16
C ARG A 110 -27.21 -7.42 29.31
N TRP A 111 -26.08 -7.98 28.92
CA TRP A 111 -25.95 -9.44 28.73
C TRP A 111 -25.47 -10.20 29.99
N PRO A 112 -25.75 -11.50 30.12
CA PRO A 112 -25.18 -12.36 31.16
C PRO A 112 -23.67 -12.59 30.94
N ALA A 113 -22.96 -13.00 32.00
CA ALA A 113 -21.49 -13.11 32.01
C ALA A 113 -20.91 -13.89 30.82
N GLU A 114 -21.46 -15.07 30.51
CA GLU A 114 -21.00 -15.89 29.38
C GLU A 114 -21.04 -15.14 28.04
N LYS A 115 -22.14 -14.42 27.76
CA LYS A 115 -22.28 -13.62 26.54
C LYS A 115 -21.33 -12.42 26.54
N LYS A 116 -21.01 -11.83 27.70
CA LYS A 116 -20.01 -10.76 27.81
C LYS A 116 -18.62 -11.27 27.46
N ASP A 117 -18.23 -12.43 27.97
CA ASP A 117 -16.89 -12.97 27.74
C ASP A 117 -16.69 -13.37 26.28
N ARG A 118 -17.73 -13.93 25.65
CA ARG A 118 -17.72 -14.15 24.20
C ARG A 118 -17.60 -12.83 23.41
N LEU A 119 -18.39 -11.81 23.75
CA LEU A 119 -18.31 -10.50 23.07
C LEU A 119 -16.91 -9.87 23.21
N LYS A 120 -16.29 -9.93 24.39
CA LYS A 120 -14.91 -9.44 24.59
C LYS A 120 -13.92 -10.16 23.68
N GLN A 121 -14.08 -11.47 23.48
CA GLN A 121 -13.20 -12.24 22.60
C GLN A 121 -13.44 -11.85 21.13
N GLU A 122 -14.70 -11.73 20.71
CA GLU A 122 -15.06 -11.27 19.37
C GLU A 122 -14.46 -9.89 19.05
N GLU A 123 -14.52 -8.92 19.97
CA GLU A 123 -13.88 -7.60 19.74
C GLU A 123 -12.36 -7.69 19.62
N ARG A 124 -11.70 -8.53 20.44
CA ARG A 124 -10.24 -8.71 20.35
C ARG A 124 -9.82 -9.32 19.02
N ASP A 125 -10.57 -10.29 18.54
CA ASP A 125 -10.27 -10.95 17.26
C ASP A 125 -10.58 -10.01 16.09
N TRP A 126 -11.66 -9.22 16.18
CA TRP A 126 -11.94 -8.16 15.22
C TRP A 126 -10.83 -7.11 15.14
N ILE A 127 -10.29 -6.64 16.28
CA ILE A 127 -9.16 -5.68 16.29
C ILE A 127 -7.95 -6.26 15.56
N LYS A 128 -7.58 -7.53 15.84
CA LYS A 128 -6.45 -8.17 15.15
C LYS A 128 -6.68 -8.27 13.64
N TRP A 129 -7.89 -8.65 13.23
CA TRP A 129 -8.26 -8.71 11.82
C TRP A 129 -8.16 -7.32 11.17
N ARG A 130 -8.74 -6.29 11.81
CA ARG A 130 -8.69 -4.90 11.32
C ARG A 130 -7.25 -4.44 11.16
N ASP A 131 -6.43 -4.59 12.18
CA ASP A 131 -5.05 -4.11 12.18
C ASP A 131 -4.20 -4.85 11.13
N THR A 132 -4.50 -6.12 10.86
CA THR A 132 -3.87 -6.89 9.78
C THR A 132 -4.33 -6.41 8.41
N LEU A 133 -5.64 -6.25 8.21
CA LEU A 133 -6.22 -5.79 6.95
C LEU A 133 -5.77 -4.38 6.60
N CYS A 134 -5.74 -3.48 7.57
CA CYS A 134 -5.54 -2.05 7.37
C CYS A 134 -4.08 -1.60 7.44
N LYS A 135 -3.11 -2.52 7.59
CA LYS A 135 -1.69 -2.20 7.57
C LYS A 135 -1.05 -2.66 6.27
N SER A 136 -0.62 -1.71 5.44
CA SER A 136 0.00 -2.01 4.14
C SER A 136 1.44 -2.50 4.25
N ASN A 137 2.18 -2.11 5.29
CA ASN A 137 3.59 -2.49 5.50
C ASN A 137 4.51 -2.20 4.28
N GLY A 138 4.29 -1.09 3.57
CA GLY A 138 5.07 -0.71 2.39
C GLY A 138 4.56 -1.34 1.08
N ALA A 139 3.53 -2.19 1.11
CA ALA A 139 2.99 -2.83 -0.09
C ALA A 139 2.40 -1.83 -1.09
N LEU A 140 2.08 -0.61 -0.67
CA LEU A 140 1.56 0.46 -1.55
C LEU A 140 2.63 1.48 -1.92
N GLY A 141 3.91 1.19 -1.66
CA GLY A 141 5.03 2.10 -1.92
C GLY A 141 5.26 3.15 -0.82
N GLY A 142 4.52 3.09 0.29
CA GLY A 142 4.71 3.96 1.45
C GLY A 142 4.24 5.41 1.23
N GLY A 143 4.75 6.30 2.09
CA GLY A 143 4.43 7.73 2.06
C GLY A 143 2.97 8.04 2.40
N GLN A 144 2.55 9.25 2.06
CA GLN A 144 1.23 9.77 2.44
C GLN A 144 0.07 9.04 1.76
N ALA A 145 0.27 8.48 0.57
CA ALA A 145 -0.78 7.72 -0.13
C ALA A 145 -1.09 6.42 0.60
N GLU A 146 -0.06 5.67 1.00
CA GLU A 146 -0.24 4.46 1.82
C GLU A 146 -0.90 4.77 3.17
N GLU A 147 -0.48 5.86 3.81
CA GLU A 147 -1.06 6.28 5.10
C GLU A 147 -2.54 6.69 4.96
N LEU A 148 -2.90 7.35 3.87
CA LEU A 148 -4.29 7.69 3.56
C LEU A 148 -5.14 6.42 3.37
N GLU A 149 -4.63 5.42 2.67
CA GLU A 149 -5.34 4.14 2.47
C GLU A 149 -5.49 3.35 3.78
N ASP A 150 -4.43 3.28 4.58
CA ASP A 150 -4.45 2.59 5.87
C ASP A 150 -5.43 3.25 6.86
N THR A 151 -5.46 4.58 6.91
CA THR A 151 -6.42 5.33 7.74
C THR A 151 -7.87 5.20 7.23
N SER A 152 -8.07 5.18 5.91
CA SER A 152 -9.40 4.96 5.30
C SER A 152 -9.95 3.57 5.62
N CYS A 153 -9.09 2.53 5.56
CA CYS A 153 -9.46 1.18 5.97
C CYS A 153 -9.88 1.12 7.44
N ASN A 154 -9.08 1.71 8.34
CA ASN A 154 -9.38 1.74 9.78
C ASN A 154 -10.72 2.40 10.08
N LEU A 155 -11.01 3.52 9.41
CA LEU A 155 -12.29 4.20 9.45
C LEU A 155 -13.44 3.28 9.02
N ASN A 156 -13.37 2.70 7.83
CA ASN A 156 -14.44 1.88 7.27
C ASN A 156 -14.72 0.63 8.13
N ALA A 157 -13.66 -0.05 8.58
CA ALA A 157 -13.77 -1.23 9.45
C ALA A 157 -14.45 -0.88 10.78
N THR A 158 -14.09 0.26 11.37
CA THR A 158 -14.65 0.72 12.64
C THR A 158 -16.12 1.13 12.49
N ALA A 159 -16.48 1.80 11.40
CA ALA A 159 -17.86 2.15 11.08
C ALA A 159 -18.74 0.91 10.89
N GLN A 160 -18.23 -0.11 10.18
CA GLN A 160 -18.92 -1.39 9.99
C GLN A 160 -19.17 -2.06 11.34
N ARG A 161 -18.12 -2.19 12.16
CA ARG A 161 -18.23 -2.87 13.46
C ARG A 161 -19.19 -2.15 14.40
N ALA A 162 -19.19 -0.81 14.39
CA ALA A 162 -20.17 -0.03 15.14
C ALA A 162 -21.61 -0.40 14.73
N GLU A 163 -21.89 -0.50 13.44
CA GLU A 163 -23.21 -0.90 12.93
C GLU A 163 -23.57 -2.35 13.31
N GLU A 164 -22.63 -3.29 13.22
CA GLU A 164 -22.84 -4.68 13.64
C GLU A 164 -23.22 -4.78 15.11
N LEU A 165 -22.50 -4.08 15.99
CA LEU A 165 -22.79 -4.08 17.43
C LEU A 165 -24.09 -3.37 17.76
N GLU A 166 -24.45 -2.34 17.00
CA GLU A 166 -25.71 -1.63 17.19
C GLU A 166 -26.94 -2.48 16.89
N LYS A 167 -26.84 -3.41 15.94
CA LYS A 167 -27.89 -4.34 15.53
C LYS A 167 -28.08 -5.54 16.50
N ARG A 168 -27.20 -5.68 17.50
CA ARG A 168 -27.27 -6.72 18.54
C ARG A 168 -28.04 -6.25 19.78
#